data_AF-A0A225NSN1-F1
#
_entry.id   AF-A0A225NSN1-F1
#
_cell.length_a   1.000
_cell.length_b   1.000
_cell.length_c   1.000
_cell.angle_alpha   90.00
_cell.angle_beta   90.00
_cell.angle_gamma   90.00
#
_symmetry.space_group_name_H-M   'P 1'
#
loop_
_entity.id
_entity.type
_entity.pdbx_description
1 polymer ?
#
loop_
_entity_poly.entity_id
_entity_poly.type
_entity_poly.pdbx_seq_one_letter_code
_entity_poly.pdbx_strand_id
1 'polypeptide(L)'
;MFNLRLGTIFNDNLSAGGPANIFVGLSGADTITTDGFFDFAYGGYNNDTIIMGTNGGYARVFGGADNDNFVVEASPTSFSWTRIGDFREEGDDLIYTGLTDAGEARDLNYREYDGNLLINVDGHRLFLTNTTWAEVEDYIVYDEVPFA
;
A
#
# COMPACT_ATOMS: atom_id res chain seq x y z
N MET A 1 -14.57 -17.51 3.45
CA MET A 1 -15.34 -16.55 4.28
C MET A 1 -14.54 -15.26 4.29
N PHE A 2 -15.18 -14.10 4.16
CA PHE A 2 -14.49 -12.80 4.19
C PHE A 2 -14.83 -12.07 5.49
N ASN A 3 -13.91 -11.24 5.99
CA ASN A 3 -14.18 -10.32 7.09
C ASN A 3 -14.44 -8.91 6.56
N LEU A 4 -15.36 -8.19 7.20
CA LEU A 4 -15.56 -6.76 6.97
C LEU A 4 -15.18 -5.99 8.24
N ARG A 5 -14.35 -4.97 8.09
CA ARG A 5 -14.02 -3.98 9.12
C ARG A 5 -14.42 -2.61 8.61
N LEU A 6 -15.29 -1.95 9.35
CA LEU A 6 -15.70 -0.57 9.12
C LEU A 6 -15.11 0.27 10.25
N GLY A 7 -14.41 1.34 9.90
CA GLY A 7 -14.00 2.40 10.81
C GLY A 7 -15.18 3.30 11.20
N THR A 8 -14.83 4.44 11.76
CA THR A 8 -15.72 5.43 12.34
C THR A 8 -15.44 6.79 11.69
N ILE A 9 -15.74 7.88 12.39
CA ILE A 9 -15.38 9.23 11.92
C ILE A 9 -14.12 9.77 12.62
N PHE A 10 -13.47 8.90 13.38
CA PHE A 10 -12.25 9.18 14.13
C PHE A 10 -11.17 8.23 13.63
N ASN A 11 -9.93 8.51 14.02
CA ASN A 11 -8.79 7.67 13.68
C ASN A 11 -8.97 6.24 14.23
N ASP A 12 -8.99 5.27 13.32
CA ASP A 12 -9.14 3.86 13.59
C ASP A 12 -7.86 3.07 13.28
N ASN A 13 -7.73 1.92 13.93
CA ASN A 13 -6.72 0.91 13.60
C ASN A 13 -7.45 -0.34 13.12
N LEU A 14 -7.46 -0.57 11.82
CA LEU A 14 -8.22 -1.64 11.19
C LEU A 14 -7.30 -2.78 10.76
N SER A 15 -7.50 -3.95 11.37
CA SER A 15 -6.83 -5.19 10.98
C SER A 15 -7.74 -6.40 11.17
N ALA A 16 -7.51 -7.45 10.39
CA ALA A 16 -8.26 -8.69 10.47
C ALA A 16 -7.45 -9.85 9.91
N GLY A 17 -7.26 -10.89 10.72
CA GLY A 17 -6.70 -12.13 10.23
C GLY A 17 -7.68 -12.92 9.36
N GLY A 18 -7.16 -13.89 8.62
CA GLY A 18 -7.94 -14.74 7.73
C GLY A 18 -7.53 -14.57 6.27
N PRO A 19 -8.17 -15.33 5.36
CA PRO A 19 -7.71 -15.38 3.98
C PRO A 19 -8.16 -14.19 3.14
N ALA A 20 -9.25 -13.50 3.51
CA ALA A 20 -9.77 -12.38 2.72
C ALA A 20 -10.50 -11.35 3.59
N ASN A 21 -10.14 -10.09 3.46
CA ASN A 21 -10.68 -9.00 4.27
C ASN A 21 -11.10 -7.80 3.42
N ILE A 22 -12.07 -7.05 3.93
CA ILE A 22 -12.51 -5.76 3.39
C ILE A 22 -12.40 -4.74 4.53
N PHE A 23 -11.66 -3.67 4.32
CA PHE A 23 -11.48 -2.56 5.24
C PHE A 23 -12.03 -1.28 4.62
N VAL A 24 -12.75 -0.49 5.41
CA VAL A 24 -13.25 0.83 5.03
C VAL A 24 -13.03 1.77 6.22
N GLY A 25 -12.15 2.76 6.10
CA GLY A 25 -11.83 3.70 7.19
C GLY A 25 -12.93 4.73 7.45
N LEU A 26 -13.51 5.28 6.38
CA LEU A 26 -14.51 6.36 6.35
C LEU A 26 -13.89 7.75 6.53
N SER A 27 -13.72 8.24 7.75
CA SER A 27 -13.14 9.55 8.04
C SER A 27 -12.30 9.44 9.29
N GLY A 28 -11.27 10.28 9.39
CA GLY A 28 -10.24 10.14 10.42
C GLY A 28 -8.91 9.87 9.72
N ALA A 29 -7.81 9.96 10.43
CA ALA A 29 -6.53 9.49 9.92
C ALA A 29 -6.35 8.03 10.37
N ASP A 30 -6.75 7.11 9.53
CA ASP A 30 -6.84 5.68 9.84
C ASP A 30 -5.53 4.95 9.53
N THR A 31 -5.30 3.87 10.25
CA THR A 31 -4.24 2.91 9.96
C THR A 31 -4.87 1.58 9.60
N ILE A 32 -4.64 1.09 8.38
CA ILE A 32 -5.24 -0.13 7.85
C ILE A 32 -4.15 -1.14 7.50
N THR A 33 -4.19 -2.33 8.11
CA THR A 33 -3.24 -3.42 7.81
C THR A 33 -3.90 -4.49 6.94
N THR A 34 -3.30 -4.73 5.77
CA THR A 34 -3.73 -5.73 4.78
C THR A 34 -2.77 -6.93 4.78
N ASP A 35 -2.93 -7.84 5.73
CA ASP A 35 -2.07 -9.02 5.95
C ASP A 35 -2.71 -10.36 5.54
N GLY A 36 -3.93 -10.31 4.97
CA GLY A 36 -4.63 -11.45 4.43
C GLY A 36 -4.12 -11.89 3.06
N PHE A 37 -4.66 -13.01 2.56
CA PHE A 37 -4.32 -13.51 1.22
C PHE A 37 -4.99 -12.71 0.09
N PHE A 38 -6.18 -12.15 0.34
CA PHE A 38 -6.98 -11.39 -0.62
C PHE A 38 -7.68 -10.24 0.07
N ASP A 39 -7.05 -9.08 0.08
CA ASP A 39 -7.56 -7.93 0.82
C ASP A 39 -8.03 -6.80 -0.10
N PHE A 40 -9.02 -6.07 0.40
CA PHE A 40 -9.44 -4.78 -0.13
C PHE A 40 -9.40 -3.75 1.00
N ALA A 41 -8.79 -2.60 0.75
CA ALA A 41 -8.81 -1.47 1.68
C ALA A 41 -9.20 -0.17 0.95
N TYR A 42 -10.00 0.64 1.63
CA TYR A 42 -10.31 2.01 1.26
C TYR A 42 -10.15 2.86 2.53
N GLY A 43 -9.22 3.82 2.52
CA GLY A 43 -8.97 4.72 3.66
C GLY A 43 -10.18 5.61 3.89
N GLY A 44 -10.43 6.56 2.99
CA GLY A 44 -11.64 7.36 3.05
C GLY A 44 -11.36 8.83 2.85
N TYR A 45 -11.54 9.62 3.91
CA TYR A 45 -11.23 11.04 3.95
C TYR A 45 -10.15 11.28 5.00
N ASN A 46 -9.35 12.32 4.80
CA ASN A 46 -8.15 12.64 5.58
C ASN A 46 -7.03 11.63 5.35
N ASN A 47 -5.83 12.02 5.80
CA ASN A 47 -4.60 11.30 5.53
C ASN A 47 -4.54 9.94 6.26
N ASP A 48 -4.73 8.87 5.51
CA ASP A 48 -4.70 7.50 5.97
C ASP A 48 -3.32 6.86 5.79
N THR A 49 -3.08 5.76 6.49
CA THR A 49 -1.89 4.94 6.36
C THR A 49 -2.29 3.50 6.09
N ILE A 50 -1.95 2.99 4.92
CA ILE A 50 -2.26 1.63 4.50
C ILE A 50 -0.98 0.79 4.50
N ILE A 51 -0.92 -0.15 5.44
CA ILE A 51 0.18 -1.09 5.62
C ILE A 51 -0.12 -2.35 4.81
N MET A 52 0.72 -2.58 3.79
CA MET A 52 0.63 -3.69 2.87
C MET A 52 1.51 -4.84 3.37
N GLY A 53 0.86 -5.80 4.03
CA GLY A 53 1.52 -6.97 4.57
C GLY A 53 1.96 -7.94 3.47
N THR A 54 2.98 -8.75 3.78
CA THR A 54 3.62 -9.64 2.80
C THR A 54 3.29 -11.12 2.95
N ASN A 55 2.10 -11.50 3.42
CA ASN A 55 1.73 -12.91 3.63
C ASN A 55 1.47 -13.75 2.34
N GLY A 56 2.04 -13.35 1.21
CA GLY A 56 1.93 -14.10 -0.05
C GLY A 56 0.65 -13.81 -0.84
N GLY A 57 -0.09 -12.77 -0.44
CA GLY A 57 -1.41 -12.43 -0.95
C GLY A 57 -1.43 -11.37 -2.05
N TYR A 58 -2.65 -11.04 -2.47
CA TYR A 58 -2.99 -9.89 -3.30
C TYR A 58 -3.85 -8.91 -2.51
N ALA A 59 -3.43 -7.64 -2.46
CA ALA A 59 -4.25 -6.55 -1.96
C ALA A 59 -4.66 -5.60 -3.09
N ARG A 60 -5.86 -5.02 -2.97
CA ARG A 60 -6.24 -3.82 -3.70
C ARG A 60 -6.54 -2.72 -2.69
N VAL A 61 -5.80 -1.63 -2.80
CA VAL A 61 -5.85 -0.55 -1.82
C VAL A 61 -6.15 0.77 -2.51
N PHE A 62 -6.84 1.62 -1.77
CA PHE A 62 -7.20 2.97 -2.14
C PHE A 62 -7.00 3.84 -0.90
N GLY A 63 -6.23 4.91 -1.03
CA GLY A 63 -6.05 5.88 0.04
C GLY A 63 -7.36 6.63 0.31
N GLY A 64 -8.06 7.00 -0.76
CA GLY A 64 -9.21 7.87 -0.67
C GLY A 64 -8.81 9.31 -0.97
N ALA A 65 -9.40 10.25 -0.25
CA ALA A 65 -9.13 11.68 -0.42
C ALA A 65 -8.04 12.17 0.52
N ASP A 66 -7.37 13.27 0.12
CA ASP A 66 -6.23 13.86 0.81
C ASP A 66 -4.94 13.02 0.65
N ASN A 67 -3.91 13.28 1.45
CA ASN A 67 -2.57 12.72 1.19
C ASN A 67 -2.33 11.47 2.03
N ASP A 68 -2.26 10.31 1.38
CA ASP A 68 -2.16 9.02 2.06
C ASP A 68 -0.74 8.44 2.06
N ASN A 69 -0.49 7.53 2.99
CA ASN A 69 0.77 6.80 3.10
C ASN A 69 0.55 5.32 2.81
N PHE A 70 1.22 4.80 1.77
CA PHE A 70 1.28 3.38 1.46
C PHE A 70 2.58 2.80 1.98
N VAL A 71 2.50 1.91 2.96
CA VAL A 71 3.68 1.31 3.61
C VAL A 71 3.83 -0.13 3.15
N VAL A 72 4.97 -0.46 2.55
CA VAL A 72 5.31 -1.83 2.15
C VAL A 72 6.09 -2.50 3.27
N GLU A 73 5.53 -3.52 3.90
CA GLU A 73 6.28 -4.38 4.84
C GLU A 73 6.94 -5.54 4.08
N ALA A 74 7.85 -5.20 3.18
CA ALA A 74 8.48 -6.13 2.26
C ALA A 74 9.18 -7.29 2.99
N SER A 75 9.17 -8.49 2.41
CA SER A 75 9.89 -9.64 2.94
C SER A 75 10.50 -10.41 1.78
N PRO A 76 11.85 -10.57 1.72
CA PRO A 76 12.52 -11.24 0.61
C PRO A 76 12.16 -12.72 0.49
N THR A 77 11.51 -13.28 1.52
CA THR A 77 11.08 -14.68 1.58
C THR A 77 9.63 -14.90 1.18
N SER A 78 8.87 -13.82 0.96
CA SER A 78 7.45 -13.91 0.65
C SER A 78 7.07 -13.04 -0.54
N PHE A 79 6.30 -13.64 -1.45
CA PHE A 79 5.96 -13.01 -2.72
C PHE A 79 4.51 -12.56 -2.71
N SER A 80 4.28 -11.25 -2.72
CA SER A 80 2.95 -10.65 -2.62
C SER A 80 2.78 -9.50 -3.61
N TRP A 81 1.53 -9.09 -3.81
CA TRP A 81 1.19 -8.06 -4.78
C TRP A 81 0.20 -7.09 -4.18
N THR A 82 0.37 -5.80 -4.46
CA THR A 82 -0.66 -4.81 -4.18
C THR A 82 -0.94 -3.99 -5.42
N ARG A 83 -2.21 -3.77 -5.70
CA ARG A 83 -2.63 -2.72 -6.63
C ARG A 83 -3.06 -1.49 -5.83
N ILE A 84 -2.41 -0.36 -6.07
CA ILE A 84 -2.86 0.95 -5.59
C ILE A 84 -3.74 1.53 -6.69
N GLY A 85 -4.99 1.82 -6.33
CA GLY A 85 -6.05 2.09 -7.31
C GLY A 85 -6.24 3.57 -7.66
N ASP A 86 -5.84 4.47 -6.77
CA ASP A 86 -6.07 5.91 -6.80
C ASP A 86 -4.79 6.70 -6.55
N PHE A 87 -3.62 6.08 -6.80
CA PHE A 87 -2.33 6.74 -6.56
C PHE A 87 -2.30 8.09 -7.29
N ARG A 88 -2.35 9.17 -6.50
CA ARG A 88 -2.42 10.57 -6.96
C ARG A 88 -3.70 11.04 -7.66
N GLU A 89 -4.80 10.31 -7.59
CA GLU A 89 -6.08 10.78 -8.15
C GLU A 89 -6.76 11.83 -7.25
N GLU A 90 -6.60 11.74 -5.92
CA GLU A 90 -7.30 12.59 -4.94
C GLU A 90 -6.35 13.19 -3.87
N GLY A 91 -5.02 13.11 -4.09
CA GLY A 91 -3.98 13.61 -3.18
C GLY A 91 -2.55 13.44 -3.71
N ASP A 92 -1.56 13.83 -2.91
CA ASP A 92 -0.14 13.59 -3.17
C ASP A 92 0.37 12.47 -2.24
N ASP A 93 0.04 11.23 -2.59
CA ASP A 93 0.34 10.05 -1.78
C ASP A 93 1.83 9.69 -1.78
N LEU A 94 2.29 9.09 -0.68
CA LEU A 94 3.66 8.61 -0.52
C LEU A 94 3.71 7.09 -0.42
N ILE A 95 4.75 6.48 -1.00
CA ILE A 95 5.05 5.06 -0.86
C ILE A 95 6.31 4.90 -0.01
N TYR A 96 6.18 4.28 1.15
CA TYR A 96 7.29 3.90 2.02
C TYR A 96 7.65 2.44 1.74
N THR A 97 8.88 2.22 1.29
CA THR A 97 9.31 0.88 0.84
C THR A 97 9.91 0.02 1.96
N GLY A 98 10.31 0.64 3.08
CA GLY A 98 10.90 -0.06 4.22
C GLY A 98 12.25 -0.73 3.93
N LEU A 99 12.91 -0.36 2.83
CA LEU A 99 14.18 -0.94 2.39
C LEU A 99 15.36 -0.31 3.16
N THR A 100 15.73 -0.88 4.31
CA THR A 100 16.88 -0.39 5.11
C THR A 100 18.24 -0.57 4.43
N ASP A 101 18.30 -1.50 3.46
CA ASP A 101 19.54 -1.97 2.83
C ASP A 101 19.51 -1.80 1.29
N ALA A 102 18.77 -0.79 0.77
CA ALA A 102 18.45 -0.54 -0.65
C ALA A 102 19.64 -0.42 -1.66
N GLY A 103 20.84 -0.84 -1.29
CA GLY A 103 22.05 -0.87 -2.10
C GLY A 103 22.19 -2.07 -3.06
N GLU A 104 21.35 -3.11 -2.99
CA GLU A 104 21.34 -4.17 -4.01
C GLU A 104 20.25 -3.91 -5.07
N ALA A 105 20.62 -3.95 -6.35
CA ALA A 105 19.70 -3.77 -7.49
C ALA A 105 18.56 -4.80 -7.58
N ARG A 106 18.45 -5.71 -6.61
CA ARG A 106 17.39 -6.72 -6.50
C ARG A 106 16.20 -6.21 -5.69
N ASP A 107 16.42 -5.22 -4.85
CA ASP A 107 15.50 -4.85 -3.77
C ASP A 107 14.48 -3.82 -4.26
N LEU A 108 14.87 -2.99 -5.23
CA LEU A 108 13.98 -2.10 -5.96
C LEU A 108 14.22 -2.19 -7.47
N ASN A 109 13.18 -2.54 -8.23
CA ASN A 109 13.19 -2.45 -9.69
C ASN A 109 11.80 -2.12 -10.21
N TYR A 110 11.72 -1.46 -11.36
CA TYR A 110 10.44 -1.11 -11.97
C TYR A 110 10.34 -1.56 -13.42
N ARG A 111 9.10 -1.66 -13.89
CA ARG A 111 8.74 -1.87 -15.29
C ARG A 111 7.49 -1.11 -15.62
N GLU A 112 7.55 -0.34 -16.70
CA GLU A 112 6.37 0.29 -17.29
C GLU A 112 5.77 -0.60 -18.38
N TYR A 113 4.43 -0.64 -18.47
CA TYR A 113 3.71 -1.31 -19.55
C TYR A 113 2.32 -0.68 -19.76
N ASP A 114 1.99 -0.35 -21.00
CA ASP A 114 0.68 0.18 -21.41
C ASP A 114 0.12 1.28 -20.48
N GLY A 115 1.00 2.21 -20.07
CA GLY A 115 0.64 3.32 -19.17
C GLY A 115 0.51 2.93 -17.69
N ASN A 116 1.00 1.76 -17.28
CA ASN A 116 1.01 1.34 -15.88
C ASN A 116 2.45 1.10 -15.41
N LEU A 117 2.65 1.20 -14.10
CA LEU A 117 3.93 0.98 -13.45
C LEU A 117 3.85 -0.22 -12.52
N LEU A 118 4.79 -1.13 -12.67
CA LEU A 118 5.07 -2.21 -11.72
C LEU A 118 6.36 -1.90 -11.00
N ILE A 119 6.33 -1.84 -9.68
CA ILE A 119 7.50 -1.69 -8.82
C ILE A 119 7.64 -2.96 -8.01
N ASN A 120 8.83 -3.54 -7.97
CA ASN A 120 9.20 -4.63 -7.09
C ASN A 120 9.98 -4.04 -5.91
N VAL A 121 9.56 -4.38 -4.71
CA VAL A 121 10.12 -3.98 -3.41
C VAL A 121 10.35 -5.25 -2.61
N ASP A 122 11.57 -5.78 -2.59
CA ASP A 122 11.95 -6.98 -1.80
C ASP A 122 10.99 -8.18 -1.91
N GLY A 123 10.49 -8.45 -3.11
CA GLY A 123 9.55 -9.56 -3.37
C GLY A 123 8.08 -9.19 -3.26
N HIS A 124 7.75 -7.99 -2.77
CA HIS A 124 6.43 -7.39 -2.90
C HIS A 124 6.31 -6.60 -4.21
N ARG A 125 5.25 -6.80 -4.97
CA ARG A 125 5.01 -6.09 -6.24
C ARG A 125 3.89 -5.08 -6.10
N LEU A 126 4.22 -3.80 -6.27
CA LEU A 126 3.24 -2.73 -6.38
C LEU A 126 2.87 -2.52 -7.84
N PHE A 127 1.56 -2.44 -8.10
CA PHE A 127 1.01 -2.12 -9.40
C PHE A 127 0.21 -0.83 -9.30
N LEU A 128 0.70 0.21 -10.00
CA LEU A 128 0.10 1.53 -10.08
C LEU A 128 -0.52 1.69 -11.47
N THR A 129 -1.78 2.10 -11.53
CA THR A 129 -2.51 2.23 -12.81
C THR A 129 -2.48 3.63 -13.35
N ASN A 130 -2.32 3.77 -14.68
CA ASN A 130 -2.24 5.06 -15.37
C ASN A 130 -1.09 5.93 -14.82
N THR A 131 0.06 5.32 -14.55
CA THR A 131 1.18 5.94 -13.87
C THR A 131 2.50 5.49 -14.50
N THR A 132 3.46 6.40 -14.57
CA THR A 132 4.84 6.19 -15.02
C THR A 132 5.84 6.41 -13.88
N TRP A 133 7.06 5.90 -14.01
CA TRP A 133 8.12 6.08 -13.02
C TRP A 133 8.44 7.56 -12.78
N ALA A 134 8.51 8.36 -13.84
CA ALA A 134 8.82 9.79 -13.75
C ALA A 134 7.76 10.58 -12.95
N GLU A 135 6.53 10.06 -12.87
CA GLU A 135 5.44 10.68 -12.09
C GLU A 135 5.50 10.30 -10.60
N VAL A 136 6.25 9.26 -10.22
CA VAL A 136 6.24 8.72 -8.85
C VAL A 136 7.59 8.72 -8.16
N GLU A 137 8.69 8.93 -8.88
CA GLU A 137 10.03 8.76 -8.31
C GLU A 137 10.30 9.66 -7.08
N ASP A 138 9.72 10.86 -7.07
CA ASP A 138 9.81 11.80 -5.95
C ASP A 138 8.85 11.47 -4.78
N TYR A 139 7.94 10.52 -4.97
CA TYR A 139 6.91 10.10 -4.01
C TYR A 139 7.25 8.74 -3.36
N ILE A 140 8.37 8.14 -3.75
CA ILE A 140 8.88 6.90 -3.18
C ILE A 140 9.92 7.25 -2.11
N VAL A 141 9.64 6.82 -0.88
CA VAL A 141 10.52 6.95 0.26
C VAL A 141 11.23 5.62 0.50
N TYR A 142 12.57 5.67 0.46
CA TYR A 142 13.44 4.50 0.58
C TYR A 142 13.79 4.12 2.02
N ASP A 143 13.59 5.01 2.99
CA ASP A 143 13.97 4.84 4.39
C ASP A 143 12.82 4.27 5.26
N GLU A 144 13.10 3.99 6.53
CA GLU A 144 12.14 3.44 7.50
C GLU A 144 10.84 4.24 7.58
N VAL A 145 9.79 3.48 7.86
CA VAL A 145 8.41 3.96 8.07
C VAL A 145 8.42 5.03 9.17
N PRO A 146 7.81 6.22 8.97
CA PRO A 146 7.83 7.32 9.94
C PRO A 146 7.08 7.05 11.26
N PHE A 147 6.65 5.81 11.53
CA PHE A 147 5.74 5.45 12.60
C PHE A 147 6.17 4.23 13.43
N ALA A 148 7.45 3.81 13.38
CA ALA A 148 8.02 2.85 14.33
C ALA A 148 8.31 3.47 15.71
#